data_AF-A0AAP0RNG4-F1
#
_entry.id   AF-A0AAP0RNG4-F1
#
_cell.length_a   1.000
_cell.length_b   1.000
_cell.length_c   1.000
_cell.angle_alpha   90.00
_cell.angle_beta   90.00
_cell.angle_gamma   90.00
#
_symmetry.space_group_name_H-M   'P 1'
#
loop_
_entity.id
_entity.type
_entity.pdbx_description
1 polymer ?
#
loop_
_entity_poly.entity_id
_entity_poly.type
_entity_poly.pdbx_seq_one_letter_code
_entity_poly.pdbx_strand_id
1 'polypeptide(L)'
;MFFVISHQKTLILERNPNSLTFKTLKFEIEKELGIPPRLQILYLFSKPLMADDSVLISEVGVKFFSTIVLHCPRIRLLPIPTKEHTCTKPIGCGKRPRCGEGDDANREFGKFGGSDVGLFASAEYDEEDKEADEIWESVDKRMESRRKDWRETRLKQEIDEDKTSNPKIAKQFVGLKRELYALSEQEWDSIPEIGDYSMRDKKKRSFIPVKDTLLEKTRQEQDHVIALDLKSMAAGGMENPCKTPAMDLTAYRRGRGIVLSSKLDRGSDSALGLTVVDPKGYLTDLNSFKVSNCPEISDIKKARYLLKSVTKTNPQHPRAWIAAARLEEVVGEIQAARKLINEGCEECPKNEDVWLEACRLARSSEAKAVISRGVRAIPNSVKLWMQAAMLETDDANKSRVLRKGLEHIPDSDGLWKAIVELTNEEDVTRTPDIGMTEKWTS
;
A
#
# COMPACT_ATOMS: atom_id res chain seq x y z
N MET A 1 36.96 18.64 3.48
CA MET A 1 35.75 18.14 2.83
C MET A 1 35.01 17.24 3.81
N PHE A 2 33.73 17.48 4.07
CA PHE A 2 32.85 16.59 4.83
C PHE A 2 31.44 16.63 4.21
N PHE A 3 30.65 15.59 4.44
CA PHE A 3 29.36 15.38 3.76
C PHE A 3 28.20 15.63 4.71
N VAL A 4 27.16 16.33 4.25
CA VAL A 4 25.88 16.46 4.97
C VAL A 4 24.81 15.75 4.15
N ILE A 5 24.20 14.70 4.73
CA ILE A 5 23.16 13.92 4.07
C ILE A 5 21.80 14.28 4.66
N SER A 6 20.90 14.77 3.81
CA SER A 6 19.47 14.91 4.08
C SER A 6 18.70 13.89 3.25
N HIS A 7 17.47 13.54 3.66
CA HIS A 7 16.64 12.45 3.11
C HIS A 7 16.52 12.37 1.58
N GLN A 8 16.90 13.42 0.83
CA GLN A 8 16.88 13.46 -0.64
C GLN A 8 18.10 14.16 -1.28
N LYS A 9 19.05 14.70 -0.51
CA LYS A 9 20.18 15.48 -1.04
C LYS A 9 21.43 15.28 -0.18
N THR A 10 22.59 15.18 -0.83
CA THR A 10 23.91 15.18 -0.19
C THR A 10 24.61 16.50 -0.52
N LEU A 11 24.95 17.28 0.50
CA LEU A 11 25.77 18.48 0.35
C LEU A 11 27.23 18.15 0.63
N ILE A 12 28.11 18.61 -0.26
CA ILE A 12 29.56 18.46 -0.13
C ILE A 12 30.11 19.81 0.33
N LEU A 13 30.66 19.86 1.54
CA LEU A 13 31.27 21.09 2.08
C LEU A 13 32.79 20.97 2.03
N GLU A 14 33.42 21.71 1.10
CA GLU A 14 34.87 21.82 0.95
C GLU A 14 35.49 22.89 1.87
N ARG A 15 35.17 22.84 3.17
CA ARG A 15 35.72 23.76 4.17
C ARG A 15 36.52 23.02 5.23
N ASN A 16 37.40 23.77 5.92
CA ASN A 16 38.24 23.25 7.00
C ASN A 16 37.41 23.17 8.30
N PRO A 17 37.25 21.96 8.90
CA PRO A 17 36.45 21.76 10.12
C PRO A 17 37.01 22.49 11.36
N ASN A 18 38.29 22.91 11.34
CA ASN A 18 38.91 23.62 12.47
C ASN A 18 38.61 25.13 12.48
N SER A 19 38.03 25.67 11.41
CA SER A 19 37.71 27.11 11.27
C SER A 19 36.20 27.38 11.26
N LEU A 20 35.37 26.34 11.25
CA LEU A 20 33.94 26.44 11.05
C LEU A 20 33.23 26.23 12.40
N THR A 21 32.40 27.21 12.80
CA THR A 21 31.59 27.12 14.01
C THR A 21 30.27 26.42 13.71
N PHE A 22 29.66 25.82 14.73
CA PHE A 22 28.38 25.14 14.60
C PHE A 22 27.27 26.04 14.03
N LYS A 23 27.27 27.34 14.40
CA LYS A 23 26.36 28.36 13.83
C LYS A 23 26.54 28.56 12.33
N THR A 24 27.78 28.69 11.86
CA THR A 24 28.06 28.90 10.43
C THR A 24 27.65 27.70 9.59
N LEU A 25 27.80 26.47 10.12
CA LEU A 25 27.34 25.27 9.44
C LEU A 25 25.81 25.20 9.36
N LYS A 26 25.07 25.56 10.43
CA LYS A 26 23.61 25.61 10.39
C LYS A 26 23.08 26.62 9.38
N PHE A 27 23.72 27.79 9.29
CA PHE A 27 23.36 28.83 8.34
C PHE A 27 23.63 28.42 6.88
N GLU A 28 24.74 27.73 6.61
CA GLU A 28 25.03 27.24 5.26
C GLU A 28 24.04 26.14 4.83
N ILE A 29 23.62 25.29 5.77
CA ILE A 29 22.56 24.29 5.54
C ILE A 29 21.21 24.99 5.25
N GLU A 30 20.91 26.08 5.94
CA GLU A 30 19.70 26.89 5.67
C GLU A 30 19.72 27.48 4.26
N LYS A 31 20.86 28.03 3.83
CA LYS A 31 21.01 28.62 2.50
C LYS A 31 20.82 27.61 1.37
N GLU A 32 21.36 26.40 1.51
CA GLU A 32 21.34 25.38 0.44
C GLU A 32 20.09 24.48 0.47
N LEU A 33 19.51 24.21 1.66
CA LEU A 33 18.35 23.34 1.81
C LEU A 33 17.05 24.06 2.17
N GLY A 34 17.09 25.35 2.52
CA GLY A 34 15.92 26.13 2.91
C GLY A 34 15.31 25.70 4.25
N ILE A 35 16.09 25.04 5.11
CA ILE A 35 15.64 24.49 6.39
C ILE A 35 16.08 25.43 7.52
N PRO A 36 15.15 26.04 8.29
CA PRO A 36 15.50 26.91 9.39
C PRO A 36 16.40 26.21 10.43
N PRO A 37 17.38 26.91 11.05
CA PRO A 37 18.33 26.33 12.00
C PRO A 37 17.69 25.60 13.19
N ARG A 38 16.48 26.04 13.57
CA ARG A 38 15.68 25.46 14.67
C ARG A 38 15.20 24.03 14.39
N LEU A 39 15.13 23.62 13.13
CA LEU A 39 14.63 22.31 12.72
C LEU A 39 15.75 21.36 12.26
N GLN A 40 17.01 21.80 12.37
CA GLN A 40 18.17 21.03 11.96
C GLN A 40 18.69 20.21 13.15
N ILE A 41 18.41 18.90 13.15
CA ILE A 41 19.00 17.98 14.13
C ILE A 41 20.12 17.21 13.43
N LEU A 42 21.36 17.48 13.84
CA LEU A 42 22.56 16.91 13.22
C LEU A 42 23.04 15.68 14.00
N TYR A 43 23.38 14.61 13.27
CA TYR A 43 23.91 13.37 13.84
C TYR A 43 25.27 13.04 13.23
N LEU A 44 26.20 12.57 14.06
CA LEU A 44 27.47 11.99 13.66
C LEU A 44 27.55 10.58 14.24
N PHE A 45 27.65 9.55 13.40
CA PHE A 45 27.68 8.14 13.80
C PHE A 45 26.63 7.80 14.88
N SER A 46 25.36 8.16 14.62
CA SER A 46 24.22 7.86 15.51
C SER A 46 24.14 8.67 16.81
N LYS A 47 25.08 9.61 17.06
CA LYS A 47 25.03 10.52 18.22
C LYS A 47 24.51 11.90 17.80
N PRO A 48 23.52 12.48 18.51
CA PRO A 48 23.06 13.83 18.24
C PRO A 48 24.14 14.85 18.64
N LEU A 49 24.47 15.78 17.75
CA LEU A 49 25.33 16.91 18.06
C LEU A 49 24.50 17.97 18.78
N MET A 50 24.62 18.02 20.10
CA MET A 50 24.08 19.08 20.93
C MET A 50 25.25 19.93 21.44
N ALA A 51 25.52 21.03 20.77
CA ALA A 51 26.59 21.97 21.12
C ALA A 51 26.08 23.41 20.99
N ASP A 52 26.67 24.30 21.79
CA ASP A 52 26.42 25.74 21.70
C ASP A 52 26.93 26.30 20.36
N ASP A 53 26.23 27.30 19.84
CA ASP A 53 26.43 27.84 18.49
C ASP A 53 27.86 28.41 18.24
N SER A 54 28.62 28.70 19.28
CA SER A 54 30.01 29.20 19.22
C SER A 54 31.08 28.10 19.13
N VAL A 55 30.74 26.84 19.36
CA VAL A 55 31.69 25.72 19.41
C VAL A 55 32.21 25.39 18.00
N LEU A 56 33.51 25.08 17.90
CA LEU A 56 34.13 24.64 16.65
C LEU A 56 33.70 23.22 16.31
N ILE A 57 33.49 22.95 15.04
CA ILE A 57 33.01 21.65 14.56
C ILE A 57 34.01 20.52 14.84
N SER A 58 35.30 20.84 14.91
CA SER A 58 36.36 19.91 15.35
C SER A 58 36.18 19.42 16.79
N GLU A 59 35.67 20.25 17.70
CA GLU A 59 35.46 19.89 19.12
C GLU A 59 34.27 18.95 19.31
N VAL A 60 33.31 18.97 18.37
CA VAL A 60 32.16 18.05 18.33
C VAL A 60 32.51 16.72 17.63
N GLY A 61 33.79 16.49 17.32
CA GLY A 61 34.30 15.22 16.81
C GLY A 61 34.19 15.04 15.28
N VAL A 62 33.82 16.09 14.54
CA VAL A 62 33.76 16.05 13.08
C VAL A 62 35.17 16.26 12.52
N LYS A 63 35.70 15.23 11.85
CA LYS A 63 37.00 15.26 11.16
C LYS A 63 36.82 15.44 9.65
N PHE A 64 37.92 15.66 8.95
CA PHE A 64 37.93 15.57 7.48
C PHE A 64 37.32 14.23 7.02
N PHE A 65 36.47 14.29 6.00
CA PHE A 65 35.70 13.17 5.42
C PHE A 65 34.63 12.55 6.34
N SER A 66 34.27 13.21 7.43
CA SER A 66 33.13 12.77 8.25
C SER A 66 31.80 13.00 7.53
N THR A 67 30.80 12.18 7.84
CA THR A 67 29.45 12.30 7.30
C THR A 67 28.50 12.67 8.42
N ILE A 68 27.86 13.83 8.29
CA ILE A 68 26.83 14.32 9.20
C ILE A 68 25.46 14.02 8.58
N VAL A 69 24.57 13.40 9.35
CA VAL A 69 23.20 13.11 8.92
C VAL A 69 22.28 14.18 9.49
N LEU A 70 21.56 14.89 8.62
CA LEU A 70 20.56 15.87 8.99
C LEU A 70 19.20 15.19 9.10
N HIS A 71 18.66 15.15 10.32
CA HIS A 71 17.29 14.74 10.57
C HIS A 71 16.41 15.99 10.74
N CYS A 72 15.38 16.10 9.90
CA CYS A 72 14.38 17.15 10.02
C CYS A 72 13.04 16.52 10.39
N PRO A 73 12.50 16.80 11.60
CA PRO A 73 11.15 16.37 11.95
C PRO A 73 10.18 17.00 10.95
N ARG A 74 9.33 16.16 10.33
CA ARG A 74 8.38 16.54 9.27
C ARG A 74 7.38 17.58 9.77
N ILE A 75 7.73 18.85 9.66
CA ILE A 75 6.77 19.95 9.56
C ILE A 75 6.62 20.24 8.07
N ARG A 76 5.38 20.30 7.58
CA ARG A 76 5.06 20.51 6.14
C ARG A 76 5.60 21.86 5.67
N LEU A 77 6.86 21.90 5.22
CA LEU A 77 7.41 23.03 4.47
C LEU A 77 6.84 22.98 3.05
N LEU A 78 6.20 24.08 2.66
CA LEU A 78 5.65 24.32 1.33
C LEU A 78 6.78 24.35 0.27
N PRO A 79 6.59 23.76 -0.92
CA PRO A 79 7.56 23.90 -2.01
C PRO A 79 7.61 25.34 -2.54
N ILE A 80 8.81 25.83 -2.82
CA ILE A 80 9.07 27.04 -3.61
C ILE A 80 8.56 26.79 -5.05
N PRO A 81 7.80 27.70 -5.68
CA PRO A 81 7.19 27.45 -6.98
C PRO A 81 8.18 27.71 -8.13
N THR A 82 8.49 26.68 -8.92
CA THR A 82 8.87 26.84 -10.33
C THR A 82 7.59 26.98 -11.16
N LYS A 83 7.63 27.91 -12.11
CA LYS A 83 6.51 28.39 -12.92
C LYS A 83 5.70 27.29 -13.63
N GLU A 84 4.38 27.51 -13.59
CA GLU A 84 3.34 27.22 -14.60
C GLU A 84 3.07 25.75 -15.00
N HIS A 85 1.92 25.23 -14.55
CA HIS A 85 0.72 24.96 -15.38
C HIS A 85 -0.43 24.44 -14.50
N THR A 86 -1.65 24.73 -14.95
CA THR A 86 -2.94 24.78 -14.23
C THR A 86 -3.66 23.43 -14.01
N CYS A 87 -4.52 23.41 -12.99
CA CYS A 87 -5.76 22.59 -12.82
C CYS A 87 -5.62 21.05 -12.74
N THR A 88 -6.33 20.27 -11.91
CA THR A 88 -7.44 20.42 -10.95
C THR A 88 -7.38 19.18 -10.01
N LYS A 89 -7.89 19.28 -8.77
CA LYS A 89 -8.09 18.13 -7.86
C LYS A 89 -9.59 17.95 -7.57
N PRO A 90 -10.10 16.71 -7.38
CA PRO A 90 -11.35 16.49 -6.69
C PRO A 90 -11.13 16.33 -5.17
N ILE A 91 -12.14 16.75 -4.41
CA ILE A 91 -12.18 16.76 -2.94
C ILE A 91 -12.99 15.55 -2.45
N GLY A 92 -12.40 14.77 -1.55
CA GLY A 92 -13.07 13.75 -0.73
C GLY A 92 -12.60 13.87 0.72
N CYS A 93 -13.53 14.18 1.61
CA CYS A 93 -13.34 14.58 3.01
C CYS A 93 -13.14 13.37 3.94
N GLY A 94 -12.21 13.47 4.89
CA GLY A 94 -12.02 12.48 5.94
C GLY A 94 -11.26 13.03 7.15
N LYS A 95 -12.03 13.43 8.18
CA LYS A 95 -11.69 13.62 9.61
C LYS A 95 -10.67 14.71 9.97
N ARG A 96 -11.14 15.75 10.68
CA ARG A 96 -10.28 16.66 11.46
C ARG A 96 -10.11 16.15 12.90
N PRO A 97 -8.89 16.24 13.48
CA PRO A 97 -8.69 16.21 14.91
C PRO A 97 -9.08 17.56 15.54
N ARG A 98 -9.46 17.50 16.81
CA ARG A 98 -9.62 18.66 17.71
C ARG A 98 -8.27 19.36 17.90
N CYS A 99 -8.32 20.68 18.11
CA CYS A 99 -7.52 21.50 19.05
C CYS A 99 -7.22 22.89 18.47
N GLY A 100 -7.29 23.90 19.35
CA GLY A 100 -6.49 25.12 19.27
C GLY A 100 -7.26 26.37 18.89
N GLU A 101 -7.64 27.17 19.90
CA GLU A 101 -7.72 28.62 19.75
C GLU A 101 -6.36 29.13 19.27
N GLY A 102 -6.34 29.73 18.08
CA GLY A 102 -5.14 30.21 17.43
C GLY A 102 -5.52 31.12 16.26
N ASP A 103 -5.27 32.41 16.45
CA ASP A 103 -5.04 33.45 15.45
C ASP A 103 -6.21 33.85 14.52
N ASP A 104 -7.13 34.67 15.05
CA ASP A 104 -8.15 35.41 14.28
C ASP A 104 -7.56 36.51 13.36
N ALA A 105 -6.25 36.76 13.40
CA ALA A 105 -5.60 37.84 12.64
C ALA A 105 -5.44 37.57 11.13
N ASN A 106 -5.72 36.35 10.66
CA ASN A 106 -5.47 35.96 9.26
C ASN A 106 -6.75 35.78 8.41
N ARG A 107 -7.92 36.19 8.94
CA ARG A 107 -9.20 36.11 8.20
C ARG A 107 -9.36 37.23 7.17
N GLU A 108 -8.71 38.36 7.38
CA GLU A 108 -8.84 39.56 6.54
C GLU A 108 -7.91 39.59 5.32
N PHE A 109 -6.96 38.65 5.22
CA PHE A 109 -5.95 38.67 4.16
C PHE A 109 -6.19 37.56 3.13
N GLY A 110 -6.74 37.94 1.98
CA GLY A 110 -6.81 37.11 0.79
C GLY A 110 -5.44 36.95 0.13
N LYS A 111 -5.05 35.72 -0.22
CA LYS A 111 -3.75 35.44 -0.88
C LYS A 111 -3.54 36.19 -2.20
N PHE A 112 -4.62 36.55 -2.89
CA PHE A 112 -4.58 37.29 -4.16
C PHE A 112 -5.02 38.75 -4.00
N GLY A 113 -6.12 38.99 -3.28
CA GLY A 113 -6.68 40.33 -3.07
C GLY A 113 -6.01 41.17 -1.99
N GLY A 114 -5.07 40.61 -1.21
CA GLY A 114 -4.50 41.30 -0.06
C GLY A 114 -5.54 41.48 1.05
N SER A 115 -5.51 42.61 1.76
CA SER A 115 -6.53 42.95 2.75
C SER A 115 -7.84 43.37 2.05
N ASP A 116 -8.97 42.84 2.52
CA ASP A 116 -10.31 43.14 1.99
C ASP A 116 -10.79 44.57 2.36
N VAL A 117 -10.05 45.27 3.23
CA VAL A 117 -10.39 46.63 3.69
C VAL A 117 -9.83 47.64 2.69
N GLY A 118 -10.73 48.37 2.01
CA GLY A 118 -10.37 49.45 1.10
C GLY A 118 -9.60 50.57 1.80
N LEU A 119 -8.30 50.68 1.51
CA LEU A 119 -7.36 51.63 2.14
C LEU A 119 -7.74 53.11 1.96
N PHE A 120 -8.53 53.43 0.93
CA PHE A 120 -8.91 54.80 0.59
C PHE A 120 -10.29 55.21 1.13
N ALA A 121 -10.99 54.34 1.84
CA ALA A 121 -12.34 54.62 2.35
C ALA A 121 -12.38 55.71 3.45
N SER A 122 -11.23 56.07 4.03
CA SER A 122 -11.12 57.08 5.11
C SER A 122 -10.54 58.43 4.67
N ALA A 123 -10.20 58.60 3.38
CA ALA A 123 -9.71 59.88 2.86
C ALA A 123 -10.89 60.87 2.66
N GLU A 124 -10.61 62.17 2.71
CA GLU A 124 -11.59 63.19 2.34
C GLU A 124 -11.95 63.01 0.86
N TYR A 125 -13.25 62.86 0.59
CA TYR A 125 -13.79 62.57 -0.74
C TYR A 125 -14.55 63.81 -1.21
N ASP A 126 -14.06 64.45 -2.26
CA ASP A 126 -14.63 65.69 -2.77
C ASP A 126 -15.57 65.47 -3.98
N GLU A 127 -16.15 66.55 -4.51
CA GLU A 127 -17.06 66.45 -5.66
C GLU A 127 -16.31 66.05 -6.94
N GLU A 128 -15.02 66.38 -7.05
CA GLU A 128 -14.19 66.02 -8.20
C GLU A 128 -13.89 64.51 -8.21
N ASP A 129 -13.63 63.92 -7.03
CA ASP A 129 -13.47 62.47 -6.83
C ASP A 129 -14.75 61.71 -7.23
N LYS A 130 -15.93 62.25 -6.87
CA LYS A 130 -17.21 61.66 -7.23
C LYS A 130 -17.43 61.65 -8.74
N GLU A 131 -17.15 62.77 -9.40
CA GLU A 131 -17.24 62.85 -10.86
C GLU A 131 -16.24 61.89 -11.53
N ALA A 132 -15.04 61.76 -10.97
CA ALA A 132 -14.05 60.80 -11.44
C ALA A 132 -14.54 59.35 -11.32
N ASP A 133 -15.09 58.95 -10.16
CA ASP A 133 -15.62 57.60 -9.96
C ASP A 133 -16.84 57.31 -10.84
N GLU A 134 -17.73 58.28 -11.06
CA GLU A 134 -18.84 58.13 -12.00
C GLU A 134 -18.34 57.90 -13.44
N ILE A 135 -17.29 58.62 -13.85
CA ILE A 135 -16.63 58.43 -15.15
C ILE A 135 -15.98 57.05 -15.23
N TRP A 136 -15.21 56.63 -14.22
CA TRP A 136 -14.55 55.32 -14.22
C TRP A 136 -15.54 54.16 -14.16
N GLU A 137 -16.60 54.26 -13.36
CA GLU A 137 -17.66 53.25 -13.30
C GLU A 137 -18.40 53.17 -14.65
N SER A 138 -18.58 54.30 -15.34
CA SER A 138 -19.16 54.31 -16.69
C SER A 138 -18.27 53.60 -17.71
N VAL A 139 -16.95 53.75 -17.61
CA VAL A 139 -15.97 53.05 -18.45
C VAL A 139 -16.01 51.55 -18.16
N ASP A 140 -16.03 51.14 -16.90
CA ASP A 140 -16.12 49.73 -16.52
C ASP A 140 -17.45 49.12 -16.98
N LYS A 141 -18.59 49.78 -16.76
CA LYS A 141 -19.90 49.35 -17.28
C LYS A 141 -19.89 49.18 -18.80
N ARG A 142 -19.23 50.09 -19.52
CA ARG A 142 -19.08 50.01 -20.98
C ARG A 142 -18.18 48.85 -21.40
N MET A 143 -17.08 48.61 -20.68
CA MET A 143 -16.18 47.48 -20.91
C MET A 143 -16.90 46.14 -20.67
N GLU A 144 -17.77 46.09 -19.65
CA GLU A 144 -18.54 44.92 -19.29
C GLU A 144 -19.71 44.60 -20.25
N SER A 145 -20.24 45.62 -20.93
CA SER A 145 -21.44 45.54 -21.78
C SER A 145 -21.36 44.50 -22.91
N ARG A 146 -20.15 44.18 -23.42
CA ARG A 146 -19.97 43.23 -24.54
C ARG A 146 -20.31 41.78 -24.19
N ARG A 147 -20.26 41.40 -22.91
CA ARG A 147 -20.53 40.01 -22.44
C ARG A 147 -21.34 39.98 -21.16
N LYS A 148 -21.99 41.08 -20.79
CA LYS A 148 -22.69 41.24 -19.51
C LYS A 148 -23.80 40.21 -19.38
N ASP A 149 -24.74 40.21 -20.32
CA ASP A 149 -25.92 39.34 -20.30
C ASP A 149 -25.52 37.86 -20.27
N TRP A 150 -24.53 37.46 -21.06
CA TRP A 150 -24.04 36.07 -21.07
C TRP A 150 -23.32 35.68 -19.77
N ARG A 151 -22.48 36.55 -19.20
CA ARG A 151 -21.82 36.29 -17.91
C ARG A 151 -22.82 36.22 -16.77
N GLU A 152 -23.76 37.15 -16.72
CA GLU A 152 -24.77 37.24 -15.67
C GLU A 152 -25.75 36.08 -15.74
N THR A 153 -26.22 35.70 -16.92
CA THR A 153 -27.09 34.52 -17.08
C THR A 153 -26.39 33.23 -16.66
N ARG A 154 -25.13 33.03 -17.10
CA ARG A 154 -24.34 31.86 -16.69
C ARG A 154 -24.07 31.84 -15.19
N LEU A 155 -23.62 32.96 -14.62
CA LEU A 155 -23.36 33.09 -13.18
C LEU A 155 -24.65 32.85 -12.37
N LYS A 156 -25.79 33.33 -12.86
CA LYS A 156 -27.09 33.12 -12.22
C LYS A 156 -27.51 31.65 -12.25
N GLN A 157 -27.29 30.95 -13.38
CA GLN A 157 -27.56 29.51 -13.48
C GLN A 157 -26.68 28.71 -12.52
N GLU A 158 -25.36 28.98 -12.50
CA GLU A 158 -24.41 28.32 -11.60
C GLU A 158 -24.78 28.54 -10.12
N ILE A 159 -25.15 29.77 -9.76
CA ILE A 159 -25.63 30.10 -8.41
C ILE A 159 -26.94 29.36 -8.07
N ASP A 160 -27.84 29.14 -9.03
CA ASP A 160 -29.11 28.44 -8.80
C ASP A 160 -28.91 26.92 -8.69
N GLU A 161 -28.04 26.35 -9.53
CA GLU A 161 -27.57 24.97 -9.44
C GLU A 161 -26.86 24.69 -8.11
N ASP A 162 -26.01 25.61 -7.62
CA ASP A 162 -25.37 25.52 -6.31
C ASP A 162 -26.38 25.63 -5.17
N LYS A 163 -27.38 26.50 -5.30
CA LYS A 163 -28.44 26.64 -4.28
C LYS A 163 -29.33 25.40 -4.20
N THR A 164 -29.57 24.73 -5.32
CA THR A 164 -30.39 23.51 -5.39
C THR A 164 -29.61 22.27 -4.95
N SER A 165 -28.34 22.14 -5.34
CA SER A 165 -27.48 21.00 -4.99
C SER A 165 -26.93 21.07 -3.56
N ASN A 166 -26.59 22.26 -3.08
CA ASN A 166 -26.05 22.47 -1.74
C ASN A 166 -26.74 23.65 -1.03
N PRO A 167 -28.00 23.48 -0.62
CA PRO A 167 -28.71 24.51 0.13
C PRO A 167 -28.00 24.76 1.46
N LYS A 168 -27.70 26.03 1.77
CA LYS A 168 -27.16 26.42 3.08
C LYS A 168 -28.06 25.88 4.19
N ILE A 169 -27.47 25.45 5.30
CA ILE A 169 -28.18 24.86 6.45
C ILE A 169 -29.39 25.71 6.85
N ALA A 170 -29.20 27.03 7.01
CA ALA A 170 -30.28 27.95 7.34
C ALA A 170 -31.45 27.93 6.33
N LYS A 171 -31.20 27.70 5.04
CA LYS A 171 -32.23 27.61 3.98
C LYS A 171 -33.03 26.31 4.06
N GLN A 172 -32.39 25.19 4.43
CA GLN A 172 -33.09 23.90 4.63
C GLN A 172 -34.15 24.03 5.73
N PHE A 173 -33.86 24.82 6.76
CA PHE A 173 -34.77 25.04 7.89
C PHE A 173 -35.74 26.22 7.70
N VAL A 174 -35.79 26.90 6.54
CA VAL A 174 -36.73 28.02 6.33
C VAL A 174 -38.18 27.55 6.39
N GLY A 175 -38.51 26.38 5.84
CA GLY A 175 -39.85 25.80 5.92
C GLY A 175 -40.26 25.56 7.37
N LEU A 176 -39.43 24.80 8.10
CA LEU A 176 -39.63 24.51 9.52
C LEU A 176 -39.67 25.79 10.38
N LYS A 177 -38.85 26.80 10.07
CA LYS A 177 -38.87 28.09 10.77
C LYS A 177 -40.17 28.88 10.54
N ARG A 178 -40.78 28.77 9.36
CA ARG A 178 -42.09 29.35 9.08
C ARG A 178 -43.20 28.60 9.81
N GLU A 179 -43.09 27.28 9.93
CA GLU A 179 -44.03 26.46 10.72
C GLU A 179 -43.90 26.74 12.23
N LEU A 180 -42.68 26.97 12.72
CA LEU A 180 -42.40 27.36 14.11
C LEU A 180 -43.03 28.73 14.49
N TYR A 181 -43.33 29.59 13.52
CA TYR A 181 -44.02 30.86 13.77
C TYR A 181 -45.49 30.65 14.17
N ALA A 182 -46.09 29.49 13.85
CA ALA A 182 -47.48 29.20 14.20
C ALA A 182 -47.67 28.74 15.65
N LEU A 183 -46.59 28.44 16.38
CA LEU A 183 -46.64 28.05 17.80
C LEU A 183 -46.88 29.26 18.69
N SER A 184 -47.81 29.11 19.62
CA SER A 184 -48.13 30.13 20.61
C SER A 184 -47.02 30.27 21.66
N GLU A 185 -46.87 31.46 22.23
CA GLU A 185 -45.88 31.74 23.29
C GLU A 185 -46.06 30.81 24.51
N GLN A 186 -47.30 30.39 24.79
CA GLN A 186 -47.63 29.44 25.86
C GLN A 186 -47.05 28.03 25.60
N GLU A 187 -46.98 27.60 24.33
CA GLU A 187 -46.35 26.34 23.94
C GLU A 187 -44.82 26.45 23.99
N TRP A 188 -44.26 27.64 23.75
CA TRP A 188 -42.84 27.93 23.93
C TRP A 188 -42.40 27.85 25.40
N ASP A 189 -43.21 28.41 26.31
CA ASP A 189 -42.96 28.35 27.75
C ASP A 189 -43.14 26.95 28.34
N SER A 190 -43.88 26.09 27.65
CA SER A 190 -44.17 24.72 28.07
C SER A 190 -43.15 23.69 27.55
N ILE A 191 -42.09 24.13 26.84
CA ILE A 191 -41.03 23.22 26.38
C ILE A 191 -40.30 22.67 27.62
N PRO A 192 -40.36 21.35 27.88
CA PRO A 192 -39.66 20.78 29.03
C PRO A 192 -38.16 20.90 28.83
N GLU A 193 -37.44 21.34 29.87
CA GLU A 193 -35.98 21.23 29.89
C GLU A 193 -35.58 19.75 29.77
N ILE A 194 -34.45 19.48 29.10
CA ILE A 194 -33.94 18.13 28.89
C ILE A 194 -33.61 17.51 30.25
N GLY A 195 -34.54 16.72 30.80
CA GLY A 195 -34.25 15.81 31.90
C GLY A 195 -33.28 14.72 31.42
N ASP A 196 -32.38 14.30 32.30
CA ASP A 196 -31.39 13.24 32.03
C ASP A 196 -32.07 11.90 31.64
N TYR A 197 -32.44 11.73 30.38
CA TYR A 197 -32.98 10.47 29.84
C TYR A 197 -31.87 9.45 29.51
N SER A 198 -30.62 9.72 29.89
CA SER A 198 -29.61 8.67 29.97
C SER A 198 -29.91 7.80 31.19
N MET A 199 -30.74 6.78 31.00
CA MET A 199 -30.86 5.65 31.92
C MET A 199 -29.54 4.86 31.94
N ARG A 200 -28.48 5.44 32.51
CA ARG A 200 -27.48 4.66 33.21
C ARG A 200 -28.06 4.35 34.59
N ASP A 201 -28.49 3.09 34.69
CA ASP A 201 -28.92 2.36 35.89
C ASP A 201 -30.36 2.56 36.41
N LYS A 202 -31.21 1.57 36.10
CA LYS A 202 -31.65 0.53 37.07
C LYS A 202 -32.59 -0.48 36.40
N LYS A 203 -32.08 -1.70 36.17
CA LYS A 203 -32.88 -2.84 35.70
C LYS A 203 -33.68 -3.42 36.87
N LYS A 204 -35.02 -3.31 36.85
CA LYS A 204 -35.91 -4.11 37.72
C LYS A 204 -36.62 -5.17 36.89
N ARG A 205 -36.53 -6.44 37.32
CA ARG A 205 -37.29 -7.55 36.74
C ARG A 205 -38.69 -7.56 37.34
N SER A 206 -39.72 -7.59 36.51
CA SER A 206 -41.11 -7.84 36.88
C SER A 206 -41.50 -9.21 36.36
N PHE A 207 -42.04 -10.06 37.23
CA PHE A 207 -42.75 -11.28 36.84
C PHE A 207 -44.15 -10.88 36.33
N ILE A 208 -44.57 -11.50 35.22
CA ILE A 208 -45.91 -11.29 34.62
C ILE A 208 -46.66 -12.64 34.68
N PRO A 209 -47.97 -12.66 34.99
CA PRO A 209 -48.79 -13.87 35.00
C PRO A 209 -48.90 -14.52 33.60
N VAL A 210 -49.17 -15.83 33.58
CA VAL A 210 -49.39 -16.61 32.35
C VAL A 210 -50.55 -16.01 31.54
N LYS A 211 -50.40 -15.92 30.21
CA LYS A 211 -51.38 -15.31 29.30
C LYS A 211 -52.48 -16.29 28.89
N ASP A 212 -53.69 -15.75 28.71
CA ASP A 212 -54.92 -16.46 28.33
C ASP A 212 -54.91 -17.13 26.95
N THR A 213 -53.82 -17.02 26.17
CA THR A 213 -53.61 -17.78 24.92
C THR A 213 -53.58 -19.30 25.13
N LEU A 214 -53.27 -19.75 26.35
CA LEU A 214 -53.34 -21.17 26.72
C LEU A 214 -54.79 -21.60 27.01
N LEU A 215 -55.63 -20.72 27.52
CA LEU A 215 -57.05 -20.99 27.79
C LEU A 215 -57.88 -20.92 26.50
N GLU A 216 -57.53 -20.03 25.57
CA GLU A 216 -58.20 -19.89 24.27
C GLU A 216 -58.04 -21.14 23.39
N LYS A 217 -56.88 -21.83 23.49
CA LYS A 217 -56.63 -23.06 22.74
C LYS A 217 -57.49 -24.23 23.24
N THR A 218 -57.71 -24.32 24.56
CA THR A 218 -58.56 -25.35 25.16
C THR A 218 -60.05 -25.10 24.86
N ARG A 219 -60.44 -23.84 24.72
CA ARG A 219 -61.81 -23.42 24.39
C ARG A 219 -62.15 -23.68 22.91
N GLN A 220 -61.23 -23.37 21.99
CA GLN A 220 -61.39 -23.69 20.56
C GLN A 220 -61.47 -25.20 20.29
N GLU A 221 -60.77 -26.04 21.06
CA GLU A 221 -60.89 -27.50 20.95
C GLU A 221 -62.27 -28.03 21.40
N GLN A 222 -63.00 -27.31 22.27
CA GLN A 222 -64.38 -27.65 22.66
C GLN A 222 -65.44 -27.14 21.67
N ASP A 223 -65.20 -26.00 21.03
CA ASP A 223 -66.17 -25.36 20.11
C ASP A 223 -66.21 -25.99 18.70
N HIS A 224 -65.25 -26.84 18.32
CA HIS A 224 -65.26 -27.54 17.03
C HIS A 224 -66.37 -28.61 16.87
N VAL A 225 -67.26 -28.79 17.86
CA VAL A 225 -68.36 -29.77 17.81
C VAL A 225 -69.73 -29.14 17.52
N ILE A 226 -69.92 -27.82 17.59
CA ILE A 226 -71.26 -27.21 17.37
C ILE A 226 -71.18 -25.90 16.57
N ALA A 227 -71.79 -25.92 15.38
CA ALA A 227 -72.31 -24.80 14.58
C ALA A 227 -71.36 -24.01 13.65
N LEU A 228 -71.54 -24.27 12.34
CA LEU A 228 -71.32 -23.35 11.22
C LEU A 228 -72.37 -22.20 11.25
N ASP A 229 -72.02 -20.97 10.85
CA ASP A 229 -72.98 -20.06 10.16
C ASP A 229 -72.34 -18.91 9.33
N LEU A 230 -73.12 -18.46 8.34
CA LEU A 230 -72.86 -17.92 7.01
C LEU A 230 -72.68 -16.39 6.85
N LYS A 231 -72.26 -15.62 7.86
CA LYS A 231 -72.43 -14.14 7.83
C LYS A 231 -71.19 -13.23 7.88
N SER A 232 -69.99 -13.72 7.57
CA SER A 232 -68.76 -12.91 7.65
C SER A 232 -68.27 -12.29 6.33
N MET A 233 -69.09 -12.27 5.26
CA MET A 233 -68.65 -11.81 3.94
C MET A 233 -69.01 -10.36 3.54
N ALA A 234 -69.55 -9.51 4.43
CA ALA A 234 -69.88 -8.14 4.04
C ALA A 234 -69.90 -7.13 5.21
N ALA A 235 -68.82 -6.35 5.35
CA ALA A 235 -68.85 -4.90 5.60
C ALA A 235 -67.46 -4.43 6.03
N GLY A 236 -66.83 -3.59 5.19
CA GLY A 236 -65.53 -2.99 5.45
C GLY A 236 -65.56 -1.96 6.58
N GLY A 237 -64.41 -1.82 7.24
CA GLY A 237 -64.13 -0.78 8.22
C GLY A 237 -62.64 -0.77 8.51
N MET A 238 -61.94 0.21 7.93
CA MET A 238 -60.51 0.43 8.07
C MET A 238 -60.23 1.12 9.42
N GLU A 239 -59.66 0.39 10.37
CA GLU A 239 -58.96 0.99 11.51
C GLU A 239 -57.82 0.10 12.04
N ASN A 240 -56.75 0.76 12.46
CA ASN A 240 -55.40 0.23 12.66
C ASN A 240 -55.29 -0.82 13.79
N PRO A 241 -54.77 -2.04 13.54
CA PRO A 241 -54.42 -2.98 14.59
C PRO A 241 -53.00 -2.71 15.11
N CYS A 242 -52.81 -1.66 15.90
CA CYS A 242 -51.51 -1.33 16.50
C CYS A 242 -51.53 -1.39 18.03
N LYS A 243 -51.92 -2.54 18.59
CA LYS A 243 -51.61 -2.96 19.96
C LYS A 243 -51.45 -4.48 20.03
N THR A 244 -50.46 -5.02 19.32
CA THR A 244 -49.95 -6.36 19.66
C THR A 244 -48.98 -6.21 20.84
N PRO A 245 -49.01 -7.10 21.85
CA PRO A 245 -47.91 -7.13 22.82
C PRO A 245 -46.65 -7.40 22.00
N ALA A 246 -45.54 -6.73 22.32
CA ALA A 246 -44.26 -6.95 21.64
C ALA A 246 -43.84 -8.43 21.75
N MET A 247 -44.36 -9.26 20.84
CA MET A 247 -43.86 -10.58 20.57
C MET A 247 -42.47 -10.34 20.01
N ASP A 248 -41.46 -10.91 20.65
CA ASP A 248 -40.08 -10.77 20.20
C ASP A 248 -39.96 -11.41 18.82
N LEU A 249 -40.13 -10.55 17.81
CA LEU A 249 -40.09 -10.89 16.41
C LEU A 249 -38.72 -11.47 16.06
N THR A 250 -37.68 -11.15 16.83
CA THR A 250 -36.33 -11.71 16.68
C THR A 250 -36.29 -13.18 17.11
N ALA A 251 -36.94 -13.54 18.22
CA ALA A 251 -37.06 -14.94 18.64
C ALA A 251 -37.93 -15.75 17.67
N TYR A 252 -39.04 -15.19 17.19
CA TYR A 252 -39.87 -15.84 16.17
C TYR A 252 -39.13 -16.00 14.83
N ARG A 253 -38.40 -14.96 14.39
CA ARG A 253 -37.54 -15.01 13.18
C ARG A 253 -36.41 -16.02 13.33
N ARG A 254 -35.76 -16.10 14.49
CA ARG A 254 -34.70 -17.09 14.77
C ARG A 254 -35.27 -18.51 14.78
N GLY A 255 -36.44 -18.71 15.40
CA GLY A 255 -37.15 -20.00 15.39
C GLY A 255 -37.49 -20.46 13.97
N ARG A 256 -38.01 -19.56 13.13
CA ARG A 256 -38.23 -19.84 11.70
C ARG A 256 -36.92 -20.08 10.93
N GLY A 257 -35.87 -19.33 11.22
CA GLY A 257 -34.56 -19.46 10.61
C GLY A 257 -33.92 -20.82 10.88
N ILE A 258 -34.02 -21.33 12.11
CA ILE A 258 -33.54 -22.66 12.48
C ILE A 258 -34.32 -23.74 11.72
N VAL A 259 -35.66 -23.64 11.66
CA VAL A 259 -36.50 -24.60 10.93
C VAL A 259 -36.19 -24.60 9.43
N LEU A 260 -35.93 -23.44 8.85
CA LEU A 260 -35.53 -23.33 7.45
C LEU A 260 -34.14 -23.92 7.22
N SER A 261 -33.17 -23.62 8.09
CA SER A 261 -31.83 -24.20 8.05
C SER A 261 -31.89 -25.72 8.10
N SER A 262 -32.65 -26.32 9.03
CA SER A 262 -32.76 -27.78 9.10
C SER A 262 -33.45 -28.42 7.90
N LYS A 263 -34.35 -27.71 7.21
CA LYS A 263 -34.94 -28.20 5.95
C LYS A 263 -33.97 -28.09 4.78
N LEU A 264 -33.17 -27.02 4.74
CA LEU A 264 -32.10 -26.86 3.77
C LEU A 264 -30.99 -27.88 4.00
N ASP A 265 -30.59 -28.14 5.24
CA ASP A 265 -29.61 -29.17 5.61
C ASP A 265 -30.06 -30.56 5.10
N ARG A 266 -31.33 -30.93 5.33
CA ARG A 266 -31.90 -32.17 4.78
C ARG A 266 -31.91 -32.20 3.25
N GLY A 267 -32.10 -31.06 2.60
CA GLY A 267 -32.02 -30.93 1.14
C GLY A 267 -30.58 -30.97 0.62
N SER A 268 -29.62 -30.42 1.37
CA SER A 268 -28.20 -30.39 1.02
C SER A 268 -27.49 -31.70 1.31
N ASP A 269 -27.95 -32.50 2.29
CA ASP A 269 -27.45 -33.85 2.56
C ASP A 269 -27.68 -34.79 1.37
N SER A 270 -28.66 -34.47 0.51
CA SER A 270 -28.91 -35.17 -0.75
C SER A 270 -28.01 -34.69 -1.90
N ALA A 271 -27.31 -33.56 -1.74
CA ALA A 271 -26.39 -33.00 -2.72
C ALA A 271 -24.96 -33.48 -2.45
N LEU A 272 -24.66 -34.71 -2.89
CA LEU A 272 -23.31 -35.27 -2.85
C LEU A 272 -22.40 -34.50 -3.81
N GLY A 273 -21.56 -33.62 -3.25
CA GLY A 273 -20.62 -32.79 -4.04
C GLY A 273 -20.21 -31.47 -3.39
N LEU A 274 -20.70 -31.15 -2.19
CA LEU A 274 -20.27 -29.97 -1.46
C LEU A 274 -18.88 -30.19 -0.82
N THR A 275 -17.85 -29.46 -1.28
CA THR A 275 -16.50 -29.52 -0.70
C THR A 275 -16.37 -28.53 0.45
N VAL A 276 -16.60 -28.98 1.69
CA VAL A 276 -16.29 -28.19 2.89
C VAL A 276 -14.87 -28.52 3.34
N VAL A 277 -13.97 -27.55 3.24
CA VAL A 277 -12.62 -27.67 3.79
C VAL A 277 -12.67 -27.38 5.28
N ASP A 278 -12.12 -28.27 6.12
CA ASP A 278 -12.04 -28.06 7.56
C ASP A 278 -11.16 -26.82 7.87
N PRO A 279 -11.71 -25.77 8.51
CA PRO A 279 -10.94 -24.58 8.86
C PRO A 279 -9.72 -24.90 9.72
N LYS A 280 -9.81 -25.94 10.57
CA LYS A 280 -8.69 -26.32 11.44
C LYS A 280 -7.61 -27.06 10.63
N GLY A 281 -7.98 -28.04 9.82
CA GLY A 281 -7.09 -28.71 8.87
C GLY A 281 -6.36 -27.74 7.93
N TYR A 282 -7.11 -26.77 7.37
CA TYR A 282 -6.52 -25.75 6.50
C TYR A 282 -5.51 -24.87 7.24
N LEU A 283 -5.79 -24.50 8.49
CA LEU A 283 -4.85 -23.72 9.31
C LEU A 283 -3.62 -24.54 9.73
N THR A 284 -3.76 -25.85 9.96
CA THR A 284 -2.59 -26.70 10.23
C THR A 284 -1.71 -26.83 9.00
N ASP A 285 -2.30 -26.96 7.81
CA ASP A 285 -1.56 -27.02 6.54
C ASP A 285 -0.87 -25.68 6.23
N LEU A 286 -1.55 -24.55 6.44
CA LEU A 286 -0.91 -23.24 6.25
C LEU A 286 0.26 -22.99 7.22
N ASN A 287 0.20 -23.57 8.42
CA ASN A 287 1.30 -23.45 9.38
C ASN A 287 2.47 -24.38 9.04
N SER A 288 2.23 -25.54 8.42
CA SER A 288 3.32 -26.40 7.93
C SER A 288 4.03 -25.80 6.72
N PHE A 289 3.36 -24.95 5.93
CA PHE A 289 3.94 -24.23 4.79
C PHE A 289 4.85 -23.05 5.13
N LYS A 290 4.93 -22.62 6.39
CA LYS A 290 5.83 -21.51 6.76
C LYS A 290 7.28 -21.98 6.63
N VAL A 291 7.92 -21.56 5.55
CA VAL A 291 9.35 -21.76 5.31
C VAL A 291 10.14 -21.13 6.47
N SER A 292 10.79 -21.97 7.26
CA SER A 292 11.43 -21.62 8.54
C SER A 292 12.62 -20.65 8.43
N ASN A 293 13.06 -20.32 7.20
CA ASN A 293 14.27 -19.54 6.93
C ASN A 293 14.00 -18.27 6.10
N CYS A 294 12.87 -17.59 6.29
CA CYS A 294 12.64 -16.29 5.64
C CYS A 294 13.30 -15.15 6.43
N PRO A 295 14.31 -14.45 5.86
CA PRO A 295 14.81 -13.21 6.44
C PRO A 295 13.70 -12.15 6.52
N GLU A 296 13.84 -11.16 7.40
CA GLU A 296 12.90 -10.04 7.47
C GLU A 296 12.70 -9.41 6.08
N ILE A 297 11.44 -9.23 5.69
CA ILE A 297 11.04 -8.65 4.38
C ILE A 297 11.70 -7.29 4.09
N SER A 298 12.06 -6.54 5.13
CA SER A 298 12.80 -5.28 5.02
C SER A 298 14.20 -5.49 4.44
N ASP A 299 14.93 -6.48 4.94
CA ASP A 299 16.31 -6.75 4.55
C ASP A 299 16.39 -7.43 3.19
N ILE A 300 15.39 -8.24 2.82
CA ILE A 300 15.27 -8.80 1.46
C ILE A 300 15.18 -7.66 0.43
N LYS A 301 14.38 -6.62 0.69
CA LYS A 301 14.25 -5.49 -0.24
C LYS A 301 15.55 -4.71 -0.38
N LYS A 302 16.27 -4.49 0.72
CA LYS A 302 17.60 -3.86 0.70
C LYS A 302 18.61 -4.73 -0.05
N ALA A 303 18.62 -6.04 0.20
CA ALA A 303 19.51 -7.00 -0.47
C ALA A 303 19.24 -7.06 -1.98
N ARG A 304 17.97 -7.05 -2.40
CA ARG A 304 17.59 -6.93 -3.83
C ARG A 304 18.11 -5.64 -4.45
N TYR A 305 17.95 -4.51 -3.77
CA TYR A 305 18.44 -3.23 -4.26
C TYR A 305 19.97 -3.23 -4.39
N LEU A 306 20.68 -3.74 -3.39
CA LEU A 306 22.13 -3.87 -3.39
C LEU A 306 22.63 -4.80 -4.51
N LEU A 307 22.05 -5.99 -4.63
CA LEU A 307 22.48 -6.93 -5.68
C LEU A 307 22.15 -6.41 -7.07
N LYS A 308 21.02 -5.70 -7.24
CA LYS A 308 20.66 -5.03 -8.49
C LYS A 308 21.60 -3.86 -8.82
N SER A 309 22.11 -3.13 -7.84
CA SER A 309 23.13 -2.11 -8.10
C SER A 309 24.48 -2.74 -8.44
N VAL A 310 24.83 -3.85 -7.78
CA VAL A 310 26.07 -4.61 -8.06
C VAL A 310 26.06 -5.20 -9.47
N THR A 311 24.97 -5.84 -9.91
CA THR A 311 24.90 -6.42 -11.26
C THR A 311 24.93 -5.36 -12.35
N LYS A 312 24.33 -4.19 -12.11
CA LYS A 312 24.39 -3.05 -13.05
C LYS A 312 25.76 -2.40 -13.13
N THR A 313 26.45 -2.26 -12.01
CA THR A 313 27.78 -1.64 -11.97
C THR A 313 28.84 -2.56 -12.53
N ASN A 314 28.73 -3.87 -12.25
CA ASN A 314 29.69 -4.89 -12.67
C ASN A 314 28.98 -6.08 -13.34
N PRO A 315 28.62 -5.98 -14.63
CA PRO A 315 27.94 -7.07 -15.34
C PRO A 315 28.80 -8.35 -15.46
N GLN A 316 30.12 -8.21 -15.53
CA GLN A 316 31.06 -9.34 -15.65
C GLN A 316 31.35 -10.08 -14.34
N HIS A 317 30.70 -9.74 -13.22
CA HIS A 317 30.96 -10.38 -11.93
C HIS A 317 30.02 -11.57 -11.69
N PRO A 318 30.48 -12.83 -11.86
CA PRO A 318 29.59 -14.00 -11.92
C PRO A 318 28.93 -14.29 -10.56
N ARG A 319 29.66 -14.08 -9.47
CA ARG A 319 29.15 -14.30 -8.11
C ARG A 319 28.02 -13.34 -7.73
N ALA A 320 27.94 -12.16 -8.36
CA ALA A 320 26.85 -11.22 -8.09
C ALA A 320 25.52 -11.73 -8.64
N TRP A 321 25.54 -12.27 -9.86
CA TRP A 321 24.38 -12.91 -10.48
C TRP A 321 23.92 -14.15 -9.69
N ILE A 322 24.87 -14.98 -9.25
CA ILE A 322 24.57 -16.15 -8.41
C ILE A 322 23.95 -15.73 -7.08
N ALA A 323 24.50 -14.71 -6.41
CA ALA A 323 23.96 -14.20 -5.16
C ALA A 323 22.54 -13.63 -5.34
N ALA A 324 22.29 -12.90 -6.44
CA ALA A 324 20.98 -12.37 -6.76
C ALA A 324 19.94 -13.49 -6.96
N ALA A 325 20.32 -14.54 -7.67
CA ALA A 325 19.44 -15.69 -7.92
C ALA A 325 19.13 -16.49 -6.66
N ARG A 326 20.15 -16.76 -5.83
CA ARG A 326 19.98 -17.44 -4.54
C ARG A 326 19.10 -16.62 -3.59
N LEU A 327 19.17 -15.28 -3.65
CA LEU A 327 18.28 -14.43 -2.89
C LEU A 327 16.81 -14.63 -3.33
N GLU A 328 16.53 -14.60 -4.63
CA GLU A 328 15.17 -14.81 -5.14
C GLU A 328 14.64 -16.22 -4.86
N GLU A 329 15.52 -17.23 -4.85
CA GLU A 329 15.17 -18.59 -4.42
C GLU A 329 14.74 -18.65 -2.95
N VAL A 330 15.48 -18.01 -2.04
CA VAL A 330 15.11 -17.94 -0.61
C VAL A 330 13.78 -17.22 -0.41
N VAL A 331 13.45 -16.26 -1.27
CA VAL A 331 12.15 -15.56 -1.22
C VAL A 331 11.01 -16.42 -1.79
N GLY A 332 11.31 -17.48 -2.54
CA GLY A 332 10.34 -18.35 -3.20
C GLY A 332 10.01 -17.95 -4.64
N GLU A 333 10.66 -16.92 -5.18
CA GLU A 333 10.44 -16.41 -6.55
C GLU A 333 11.34 -17.10 -7.56
N ILE A 334 11.16 -18.41 -7.73
CA ILE A 334 12.01 -19.28 -8.58
C ILE A 334 12.00 -18.82 -10.05
N GLN A 335 10.88 -18.29 -10.54
CA GLN A 335 10.78 -17.78 -11.91
C GLN A 335 11.64 -16.53 -12.13
N ALA A 336 11.67 -15.62 -11.15
CA ALA A 336 12.51 -14.42 -11.19
C ALA A 336 14.00 -14.81 -11.10
N ALA A 337 14.34 -15.76 -10.21
CA ALA A 337 15.70 -16.30 -10.09
C ALA A 337 16.21 -16.86 -11.43
N ARG A 338 15.36 -17.61 -12.15
CA ARG A 338 15.71 -18.18 -13.45
C ARG A 338 15.93 -17.11 -14.53
N LYS A 339 15.12 -16.06 -14.55
CA LYS A 339 15.31 -14.94 -15.50
C LYS A 339 16.65 -14.24 -15.23
N LEU A 340 16.92 -13.89 -13.97
CA LEU A 340 18.17 -13.24 -13.58
C LEU A 340 19.41 -14.08 -13.88
N ILE A 341 19.35 -15.41 -13.72
CA ILE A 341 20.49 -16.25 -14.08
C ILE A 341 20.67 -16.38 -15.59
N ASN A 342 19.59 -16.44 -16.38
CA ASN A 342 19.74 -16.42 -17.84
C ASN A 342 20.39 -15.12 -18.32
N GLU A 343 19.99 -13.97 -17.75
CA GLU A 343 20.67 -12.67 -17.98
C GLU A 343 22.14 -12.75 -17.55
N GLY A 344 22.42 -13.33 -16.38
CA GLY A 344 23.79 -13.55 -15.90
C GLY A 344 24.64 -14.45 -16.81
N CYS A 345 24.03 -15.46 -17.46
CA CYS A 345 24.72 -16.32 -18.42
C CYS A 345 25.09 -15.58 -19.72
N GLU A 346 24.27 -14.62 -20.15
CA GLU A 346 24.54 -13.79 -21.34
C GLU A 346 25.67 -12.80 -21.07
N GLU A 347 25.67 -12.18 -19.88
CA GLU A 347 26.69 -11.22 -19.45
C GLU A 347 28.03 -11.87 -19.06
N CYS A 348 27.99 -13.10 -18.52
CA CYS A 348 29.16 -13.84 -18.04
C CYS A 348 29.34 -15.22 -18.74
N PRO A 349 29.65 -15.29 -20.04
CA PRO A 349 29.83 -16.56 -20.73
C PRO A 349 31.10 -17.32 -20.30
N LYS A 350 32.06 -16.66 -19.64
CA LYS A 350 33.39 -17.20 -19.32
C LYS A 350 33.45 -18.03 -18.04
N ASN A 351 32.46 -17.92 -17.16
CA ASN A 351 32.50 -18.54 -15.84
C ASN A 351 31.58 -19.77 -15.77
N GLU A 352 32.13 -20.90 -15.35
CA GLU A 352 31.41 -22.17 -15.23
C GLU A 352 30.35 -22.20 -14.11
N ASP A 353 30.58 -21.49 -13.00
CA ASP A 353 29.73 -21.54 -11.80
C ASP A 353 28.31 -20.98 -12.07
N VAL A 354 28.20 -19.98 -12.96
CA VAL A 354 26.89 -19.40 -13.33
C VAL A 354 26.06 -20.42 -14.09
N TRP A 355 26.68 -21.16 -15.01
CA TRP A 355 26.02 -22.20 -15.78
C TRP A 355 25.61 -23.40 -14.91
N LEU A 356 26.42 -23.76 -13.91
CA LEU A 356 26.11 -24.79 -12.93
C LEU A 356 24.88 -24.39 -12.09
N GLU A 357 24.83 -23.15 -11.61
CA GLU A 357 23.67 -22.64 -10.88
C GLU A 357 22.42 -22.50 -11.76
N ALA A 358 22.59 -22.11 -13.02
CA ALA A 358 21.51 -22.09 -14.00
C ALA A 358 20.88 -23.48 -14.20
N CYS A 359 21.71 -24.52 -14.26
CA CYS A 359 21.25 -25.90 -14.34
C CYS A 359 20.47 -26.30 -13.08
N ARG A 360 20.99 -25.97 -11.89
CA ARG A 360 20.34 -26.29 -10.62
C ARG A 360 18.95 -25.65 -10.48
N LEU A 361 18.78 -24.43 -10.97
CA LEU A 361 17.50 -23.68 -10.90
C LEU A 361 16.55 -23.99 -12.08
N ALA A 362 17.02 -24.66 -13.12
CA ALA A 362 16.21 -25.01 -14.28
C ALA A 362 15.30 -26.22 -14.00
N ARG A 363 14.20 -26.33 -14.74
CA ARG A 363 13.41 -27.58 -14.77
C ARG A 363 14.22 -28.65 -15.48
N SER A 364 14.04 -29.92 -15.11
CA SER A 364 14.73 -31.06 -15.75
C SER A 364 14.68 -31.04 -17.29
N SER A 365 13.57 -30.61 -17.89
CA SER A 365 13.43 -30.45 -19.35
C SER A 365 14.25 -29.30 -19.94
N GLU A 366 14.39 -28.18 -19.24
CA GLU A 366 15.14 -27.00 -19.67
C GLU A 366 16.63 -27.11 -19.33
N ALA A 367 16.99 -27.87 -18.30
CA ALA A 367 18.35 -28.03 -17.81
C ALA A 367 19.30 -28.53 -18.91
N LYS A 368 18.85 -29.46 -19.76
CA LYS A 368 19.63 -29.95 -20.92
C LYS A 368 19.93 -28.84 -21.94
N ALA A 369 18.95 -27.97 -22.20
CA ALA A 369 19.12 -26.82 -23.10
C ALA A 369 20.05 -25.76 -22.49
N VAL A 370 20.01 -25.55 -21.18
CA VAL A 370 20.89 -24.61 -20.47
C VAL A 370 22.33 -25.12 -20.48
N ILE A 371 22.56 -26.40 -20.14
CA ILE A 371 23.89 -27.00 -20.13
C ILE A 371 24.49 -27.08 -21.54
N SER A 372 23.72 -27.44 -22.56
CA SER A 372 24.24 -27.45 -23.94
C SER A 372 24.66 -26.05 -24.43
N ARG A 373 23.98 -24.98 -23.99
CA ARG A 373 24.45 -23.59 -24.20
C ARG A 373 25.74 -23.32 -23.43
N GLY A 374 25.82 -23.73 -22.16
CA GLY A 374 27.01 -23.54 -21.32
C GLY A 374 28.24 -24.26 -21.86
N VAL A 375 28.10 -25.50 -22.31
CA VAL A 375 29.17 -26.29 -22.94
C VAL A 375 29.65 -25.65 -24.25
N ARG A 376 28.75 -25.04 -25.03
CA ARG A 376 29.14 -24.29 -26.24
C ARG A 376 29.94 -23.03 -25.89
N ALA A 377 29.61 -22.36 -24.79
CA ALA A 377 30.32 -21.18 -24.32
C ALA A 377 31.68 -21.53 -23.69
N ILE A 378 31.76 -22.64 -22.96
CA ILE A 378 32.96 -23.10 -22.27
C ILE A 378 33.18 -24.60 -22.55
N PRO A 379 33.81 -24.95 -23.68
CA PRO A 379 34.10 -26.36 -24.00
C PRO A 379 35.14 -26.98 -23.06
N ASN A 380 35.97 -26.15 -22.42
CA ASN A 380 37.11 -26.59 -21.61
C ASN A 380 36.77 -26.86 -20.13
N SER A 381 35.50 -26.77 -19.71
CA SER A 381 35.12 -27.01 -18.32
C SER A 381 34.67 -28.45 -18.08
N VAL A 382 35.49 -29.20 -17.34
CA VAL A 382 35.18 -30.57 -16.89
C VAL A 382 33.88 -30.61 -16.05
N LYS A 383 33.65 -29.60 -15.20
CA LYS A 383 32.47 -29.58 -14.31
C LYS A 383 31.16 -29.51 -15.08
N LEU A 384 31.13 -28.76 -16.18
CA LEU A 384 29.94 -28.66 -17.04
C LEU A 384 29.65 -29.99 -17.74
N TRP A 385 30.67 -30.67 -18.24
CA TRP A 385 30.53 -32.00 -18.85
C TRP A 385 30.08 -33.06 -17.85
N MET A 386 30.59 -33.02 -16.62
CA MET A 386 30.15 -33.91 -15.54
C MET A 386 28.68 -33.67 -15.16
N GLN A 387 28.26 -32.40 -15.01
CA GLN A 387 26.85 -32.09 -14.77
C GLN A 387 25.96 -32.49 -15.95
N ALA A 388 26.43 -32.34 -17.19
CA ALA A 388 25.71 -32.80 -18.37
C ALA A 388 25.45 -34.31 -18.33
N ALA A 389 26.45 -35.11 -17.92
CA ALA A 389 26.29 -36.54 -17.74
C ALA A 389 25.30 -36.88 -16.61
N MET A 390 25.30 -36.14 -15.50
CA MET A 390 24.34 -36.35 -14.40
C MET A 390 22.88 -36.09 -14.80
N LEU A 391 22.64 -35.21 -15.78
CA LEU A 391 21.28 -34.92 -16.28
C LEU A 391 20.76 -35.97 -17.25
N GLU A 392 21.62 -36.81 -17.81
CA GLU A 392 21.21 -37.88 -18.71
C GLU A 392 20.84 -39.14 -17.93
N THR A 393 19.71 -39.75 -18.28
CA THR A 393 19.21 -40.95 -17.60
C THR A 393 19.85 -42.22 -18.14
N ASP A 394 20.25 -42.22 -19.42
CA ASP A 394 20.73 -43.38 -20.15
C ASP A 394 22.27 -43.39 -20.22
N ASP A 395 22.87 -44.54 -19.89
CA ASP A 395 24.32 -44.71 -19.81
C ASP A 395 25.00 -44.62 -21.18
N ALA A 396 24.28 -44.99 -22.26
CA ALA A 396 24.77 -44.76 -23.62
C ALA A 396 24.83 -43.26 -23.97
N ASN A 397 23.87 -42.46 -23.51
CA ASN A 397 23.93 -41.00 -23.69
C ASN A 397 24.98 -40.34 -22.78
N LYS A 398 25.16 -40.82 -21.55
CA LYS A 398 26.24 -40.36 -20.65
C LYS A 398 27.61 -40.57 -21.27
N SER A 399 27.91 -41.78 -21.75
CA SER A 399 29.18 -42.10 -22.40
C SER A 399 29.41 -41.27 -23.68
N ARG A 400 28.35 -40.98 -24.47
CA ARG A 400 28.44 -40.07 -25.62
C ARG A 400 28.79 -38.63 -25.23
N VAL A 401 28.17 -38.11 -24.17
CA VAL A 401 28.44 -36.75 -23.67
C VAL A 401 29.86 -36.66 -23.12
N LEU A 402 30.29 -37.65 -22.35
CA LEU A 402 31.64 -37.69 -21.78
C LEU A 402 32.72 -37.87 -22.85
N ARG A 403 32.48 -38.69 -23.89
CA ARG A 403 33.39 -38.81 -25.04
C ARG A 403 33.55 -37.50 -25.80
N LYS A 404 32.45 -36.76 -26.02
CA LYS A 404 32.51 -35.40 -26.58
C LYS A 404 33.26 -34.42 -25.67
N GLY A 405 33.14 -34.57 -24.36
CA GLY A 405 33.94 -33.80 -23.40
C GLY A 405 35.43 -34.07 -23.54
N LEU A 406 35.83 -35.34 -23.70
CA LEU A 406 37.22 -35.73 -23.91
C LEU A 406 37.82 -35.26 -25.25
N GLU A 407 37.00 -35.13 -26.31
CA GLU A 407 37.44 -34.52 -27.58
C GLU A 407 37.94 -33.08 -27.37
N HIS A 408 37.34 -32.36 -26.41
CA HIS A 408 37.75 -31.01 -26.05
C HIS A 408 38.83 -30.98 -24.95
N ILE A 409 38.83 -31.95 -24.04
CA ILE A 409 39.73 -32.01 -22.88
C ILE A 409 40.33 -33.43 -22.75
N PRO A 410 41.42 -33.74 -23.47
CA PRO A 410 42.01 -35.08 -23.42
C PRO A 410 42.70 -35.39 -22.07
N ASP A 411 43.12 -34.36 -21.32
CA ASP A 411 43.98 -34.52 -20.14
C ASP A 411 43.23 -34.71 -18.80
N SER A 412 41.89 -34.63 -18.79
CA SER A 412 41.15 -34.61 -17.53
C SER A 412 40.90 -36.02 -16.96
N ASP A 413 41.54 -36.32 -15.82
CA ASP A 413 41.38 -37.59 -15.10
C ASP A 413 39.94 -37.82 -14.61
N GLY A 414 39.21 -36.75 -14.26
CA GLY A 414 37.82 -36.82 -13.80
C GLY A 414 36.85 -37.35 -14.85
N LEU A 415 36.99 -36.92 -16.11
CA LEU A 415 36.15 -37.43 -17.21
C LEU A 415 36.50 -38.88 -17.55
N TRP A 416 37.80 -39.21 -17.56
CA TRP A 416 38.25 -40.58 -17.79
C TRP A 416 37.73 -41.55 -16.73
N LYS A 417 37.82 -41.20 -15.44
CA LYS A 417 37.25 -42.01 -14.34
C LYS A 417 35.75 -42.23 -14.49
N ALA A 418 35.00 -41.17 -14.82
CA ALA A 418 33.56 -41.26 -15.00
C ALA A 418 33.17 -42.16 -16.20
N ILE A 419 33.96 -42.16 -17.27
CA ILE A 419 33.74 -43.09 -18.39
C ILE A 419 34.05 -44.52 -17.98
N VAL A 420 35.18 -44.74 -17.31
CA VAL A 420 35.60 -46.08 -16.85
C VAL A 420 34.58 -46.69 -15.90
N GLU A 421 33.99 -45.89 -15.01
CA GLU A 421 32.92 -46.33 -14.11
C GLU A 421 31.63 -46.73 -14.84
N LEU A 422 31.34 -46.10 -15.99
CA LEU A 422 30.16 -46.39 -16.82
C LEU A 422 30.37 -47.54 -17.82
N THR A 423 31.62 -47.81 -18.20
CA THR A 423 31.95 -48.93 -19.10
C THR A 423 32.24 -50.19 -18.30
N ASN A 424 31.43 -51.23 -18.49
CA ASN A 424 31.76 -52.56 -17.99
C ASN A 424 33.07 -53.06 -18.61
N GLU A 425 33.76 -53.97 -17.92
CA GLU A 425 35.13 -54.45 -18.24
C GLU A 425 35.34 -54.88 -19.71
N GLU A 426 34.28 -55.29 -20.43
CA GLU A 426 34.34 -55.76 -21.81
C GLU A 426 34.56 -54.65 -22.87
N ASP A 427 34.12 -53.41 -22.62
CA ASP A 427 34.24 -52.31 -23.59
C ASP A 427 35.57 -51.54 -23.49
N VAL A 428 36.28 -51.68 -22.36
CA VAL A 428 37.60 -51.07 -22.14
C VAL A 428 38.62 -51.60 -23.17
N THR A 429 38.49 -52.87 -23.54
CA THR A 429 39.38 -53.56 -24.50
C THR A 429 39.09 -53.26 -25.98
N ARG A 430 37.93 -52.65 -26.29
CA ARG A 430 37.50 -52.34 -27.66
C ARG A 430 37.76 -50.90 -28.09
N THR A 431 38.21 -50.04 -27.18
CA THR A 431 38.64 -48.70 -27.57
C THR A 431 39.90 -48.81 -28.44
N PRO A 432 39.88 -48.30 -29.69
CA PRO A 432 41.09 -48.27 -30.50
C PRO A 432 42.09 -47.37 -29.78
N ASP A 433 43.29 -47.89 -29.62
CA ASP A 433 44.48 -47.25 -29.08
C ASP A 433 44.62 -45.78 -29.52
N ILE A 434 44.05 -44.85 -28.74
CA ILE A 434 44.37 -43.42 -28.82
C ILE A 434 45.52 -43.19 -27.85
N GLY A 435 46.70 -43.67 -28.24
CA GLY A 435 48.05 -43.20 -27.85
C GLY A 435 48.27 -42.63 -26.45
N MET A 436 47.78 -43.27 -25.38
CA MET A 436 47.99 -42.80 -24.00
C MET A 436 48.37 -43.91 -23.00
N THR A 437 48.97 -45.02 -23.46
CA THR A 437 49.44 -46.09 -22.57
C THR A 437 50.82 -45.85 -21.94
N GLU A 438 51.53 -44.76 -22.27
CA GLU A 438 52.90 -44.52 -21.74
C GLU A 438 53.02 -43.50 -20.60
N LYS A 439 51.94 -42.88 -20.10
CA LYS A 439 52.04 -41.86 -19.04
C LYS A 439 51.60 -42.29 -17.64
N TRP A 440 51.23 -43.55 -17.43
CA TRP A 440 50.67 -44.04 -16.16
C TRP A 440 51.49 -45.14 -15.49
N THR A 441 52.80 -45.22 -15.78
CA THR A 441 53.74 -46.07 -15.04
C THR A 441 54.98 -45.28 -14.61
N SER A 442 54.82 -44.31 -13.70
CA SER A 442 55.86 -43.85 -12.77
C SER A 442 55.26 -43.06 -11.62
#